data_AF-E9HE20-F1
#
_entry.id   AF-E9HE20-F1
#
_cell.length_a   1.000
_cell.length_b   1.000
_cell.length_c   1.000
_cell.angle_alpha   90.00
_cell.angle_beta   90.00
_cell.angle_gamma   90.00
#
_symmetry.space_group_name_H-M   'P 1'
#
loop_
_entity.id
_entity.type
_entity.pdbx_description
1 polymer ?
#
loop_
_entity_poly.entity_id
_entity_poly.type
_entity_poly.pdbx_seq_one_letter_code
_entity_poly.pdbx_strand_id
1 'polypeptide(L)'
;MASAENFWRLGHNIAKHDVDGSIALGYRKFRSFFGTSLSVCAAAYDNLSHVRPIKSRPEHLLWTLLHLKHYATEHISSALVGESEKNISEVIEWENRFHRALRGSNILVSIDGVDFRIMEPSPFNPKWYSHKFHGPGLRYELAICIQTGDIVWAYGGLPCGE
;
A
#
# COMPACT_ATOMS: atom_id res chain seq x y z
N MET A 1 -0.77 15.20 19.80
CA MET A 1 -1.96 14.88 18.96
C MET A 1 -1.82 15.66 17.67
N ALA A 2 -2.11 15.02 16.54
CA ALA A 2 -2.12 15.72 15.25
C ALA A 2 -3.46 16.45 15.09
N SER A 3 -3.43 17.76 14.86
CA SER A 3 -4.66 18.54 14.70
C SER A 3 -5.19 18.50 13.27
N ALA A 4 -6.46 18.85 13.08
CA ALA A 4 -7.05 19.04 11.75
C ALA A 4 -6.30 20.11 10.93
N GLU A 5 -5.76 21.14 11.59
CA GLU A 5 -4.94 22.18 10.95
C GLU A 5 -3.59 21.63 10.44
N ASN A 6 -2.97 20.71 11.18
CA ASN A 6 -1.76 20.04 10.72
C ASN A 6 -2.03 19.27 9.42
N PHE A 7 -3.11 18.48 9.38
CA PHE A 7 -3.51 17.75 8.19
C PHE A 7 -3.87 18.65 7.01
N TRP A 8 -4.43 19.84 7.29
CA TRP A 8 -4.74 20.83 6.26
C TRP A 8 -3.47 21.28 5.55
N ARG A 9 -2.49 21.78 6.30
CA ARG A 9 -1.23 22.30 5.73
C ARG A 9 -0.48 21.21 4.95
N LEU A 10 -0.41 20.00 5.50
CA LEU A 10 0.29 18.88 4.86
C LEU A 10 -0.42 18.40 3.59
N GLY A 11 -1.75 18.27 3.64
CA GLY A 11 -2.54 17.88 2.47
C GLY A 11 -2.47 18.90 1.33
N HIS A 12 -2.40 20.19 1.66
CA HIS A 12 -2.20 21.25 0.67
C HIS A 12 -0.85 21.16 -0.02
N ASN A 13 0.23 20.91 0.72
CA ASN A 13 1.57 20.74 0.15
C ASN A 13 1.60 19.57 -0.84
N ILE A 14 0.97 18.45 -0.49
CA ILE A 14 0.90 17.24 -1.34
C ILE A 14 0.04 17.52 -2.59
N ALA A 15 -1.15 18.10 -2.41
CA ALA A 15 -2.08 18.34 -3.53
C ALA A 15 -1.70 19.58 -4.38
N LYS A 16 -0.66 20.33 -3.98
CA LYS A 16 -0.22 21.59 -4.60
C LYS A 16 -1.39 22.56 -4.86
N HIS A 17 -2.35 22.59 -3.94
CA HIS A 17 -3.51 23.46 -4.04
C HIS A 17 -3.29 24.76 -3.30
N ASP A 18 -3.69 25.86 -3.94
CA ASP A 18 -3.66 27.20 -3.37
C ASP A 18 -4.40 27.25 -2.02
N VAL A 19 -3.70 27.74 -1.00
CA VAL A 19 -4.18 27.86 0.38
C VAL A 19 -4.97 29.16 0.57
N ASP A 20 -4.80 30.14 -0.34
CA ASP A 20 -5.45 31.46 -0.28
C ASP A 20 -6.83 31.46 -0.97
N GLY A 21 -7.24 30.32 -1.53
CA GLY A 21 -8.56 30.13 -2.14
C GLY A 21 -9.70 29.89 -1.13
N SER A 22 -10.92 29.72 -1.65
CA SER A 22 -12.10 29.41 -0.83
C SER A 22 -11.88 28.15 0.03
N ILE A 23 -11.98 28.30 1.36
CA ILE A 23 -11.85 27.22 2.35
C ILE A 23 -12.78 26.04 2.02
N ALA A 24 -14.01 26.32 1.61
CA ALA A 24 -14.99 25.29 1.24
C ALA A 24 -14.53 24.48 0.01
N LEU A 25 -13.94 25.14 -0.98
CA LEU A 25 -13.36 24.48 -2.14
C LEU A 25 -12.15 23.63 -1.75
N GLY A 26 -11.29 24.15 -0.87
CA GLY A 26 -10.15 23.39 -0.35
C GLY A 26 -10.57 22.14 0.42
N TYR A 27 -11.60 22.20 1.27
CA TYR A 27 -12.15 20.99 1.94
C TYR A 27 -12.74 19.97 0.98
N ARG A 28 -13.34 20.42 -0.13
CA ARG A 28 -13.83 19.50 -1.19
C ARG A 28 -12.66 18.84 -1.91
N LYS A 29 -11.65 19.62 -2.30
CA LYS A 29 -10.44 19.12 -2.97
C LYS A 29 -9.67 18.16 -2.07
N PHE A 30 -9.49 18.49 -0.79
CA PHE A 30 -8.86 17.60 0.19
C PHE A 30 -9.56 16.23 0.23
N ARG A 31 -10.90 16.21 0.37
CA ARG A 31 -11.68 14.96 0.30
C ARG A 31 -11.54 14.25 -1.04
N SER A 32 -11.39 15.00 -2.13
CA SER A 32 -11.13 14.44 -3.46
C SER A 32 -9.79 13.74 -3.58
N PHE A 33 -8.75 14.16 -2.85
CA PHE A 33 -7.44 13.49 -2.85
C PHE A 33 -7.36 12.36 -1.80
N PHE A 34 -7.82 12.59 -0.58
CA PHE A 34 -7.58 11.68 0.55
C PHE A 34 -8.80 10.84 0.94
N GLY A 35 -9.95 11.06 0.32
CA GLY A 35 -11.17 10.26 0.55
C GLY A 35 -11.90 10.58 1.85
N THR A 36 -11.32 11.40 2.73
CA THR A 36 -11.89 11.74 4.03
C THR A 36 -11.63 13.20 4.42
N SER A 37 -12.23 13.62 5.53
CA SER A 37 -12.11 14.99 6.06
C SER A 37 -10.96 15.14 7.06
N LEU A 38 -10.52 16.38 7.28
CA LEU A 38 -9.41 16.71 8.19
C LEU A 38 -9.63 16.24 9.63
N SER A 39 -10.86 16.39 10.14
CA SER A 39 -11.22 15.95 11.49
C SER A 39 -11.15 14.43 11.62
N VAL A 40 -11.55 13.71 10.58
CA VAL A 40 -11.43 12.24 10.54
C VAL A 40 -9.96 11.81 10.46
N CYS A 41 -9.11 12.52 9.70
CA CYS A 41 -7.66 12.25 9.71
C CYS A 41 -7.06 12.40 11.12
N ALA A 42 -7.39 13.49 11.83
CA ALA A 42 -6.94 13.73 13.20
C ALA A 42 -7.39 12.61 14.15
N ALA A 43 -8.68 12.27 14.13
CA ALA A 43 -9.23 11.21 14.96
C ALA A 43 -8.63 9.84 14.62
N ALA A 44 -8.50 9.50 13.34
CA ALA A 44 -7.91 8.24 12.90
C ALA A 44 -6.43 8.14 13.32
N TYR A 45 -5.66 9.22 13.15
CA TYR A 45 -4.27 9.24 13.55
C TYR A 45 -4.13 8.97 15.05
N ASP A 46 -4.89 9.66 15.89
CA ASP A 46 -4.86 9.49 17.34
C ASP A 46 -5.35 8.10 17.78
N ASN A 47 -6.40 7.56 17.15
CA ASN A 47 -6.89 6.19 17.41
C ASN A 47 -5.85 5.13 17.08
N LEU A 48 -4.98 5.38 16.10
CA LEU A 48 -3.90 4.48 15.70
C LEU A 48 -2.64 4.61 16.58
N SER A 49 -2.64 5.46 17.61
CA SER A 49 -1.46 5.77 18.42
C SER A 49 -0.75 4.55 19.03
N HIS A 50 -1.50 3.50 19.37
CA HIS A 50 -0.95 2.28 19.98
C HIS A 50 -0.38 1.28 18.97
N VAL A 51 -0.76 1.37 17.69
CA VAL A 51 -0.39 0.40 16.66
C VAL A 51 0.51 1.00 15.59
N ARG A 52 0.53 2.33 15.45
CA ARG A 52 1.34 3.02 14.43
C ARG A 52 2.84 2.95 14.79
N PRO A 53 3.73 2.86 13.79
CA PRO A 53 5.18 2.87 14.03
C PRO A 53 5.63 4.12 14.82
N ILE A 54 6.65 3.99 15.67
CA ILE A 54 7.17 5.09 16.50
C ILE A 54 7.61 6.30 15.66
N LYS A 55 8.18 6.05 14.47
CA LYS A 55 8.62 7.09 13.53
C LYS A 55 7.49 7.60 12.62
N SER A 56 6.25 7.15 12.83
CA SER A 56 5.13 7.60 12.00
C SER A 56 4.83 9.08 12.22
N ARG A 57 4.60 9.81 11.14
CA ARG A 57 4.22 11.22 11.16
C ARG A 57 2.84 11.40 10.49
N PRO A 58 2.11 12.49 10.75
CA PRO A 58 0.80 12.73 10.14
C PRO A 58 0.80 12.67 8.60
N GLU A 59 1.90 13.08 7.96
CA GLU A 59 2.11 12.98 6.51
C GLU A 59 1.97 11.55 6.00
N HIS A 60 2.52 10.58 6.75
CA HIS A 60 2.47 9.17 6.33
C HIS A 60 1.03 8.65 6.30
N LEU A 61 0.14 9.13 7.18
CA LEU A 61 -1.28 8.79 7.11
C LEU A 61 -1.93 9.35 5.83
N LEU A 62 -1.57 10.57 5.41
CA LEU A 62 -2.06 11.14 4.15
C LEU A 62 -1.57 10.35 2.94
N TRP A 63 -0.33 9.87 2.96
CA TRP A 63 0.20 9.00 1.90
C TRP A 63 -0.55 7.68 1.83
N THR A 64 -0.80 7.05 2.98
CA THR A 64 -1.61 5.83 3.05
C THR A 64 -3.03 6.06 2.52
N LEU A 65 -3.71 7.15 2.90
CA LEU A 65 -5.05 7.46 2.40
C LEU A 65 -5.07 7.73 0.89
N LEU A 66 -4.06 8.42 0.37
CA LEU A 66 -3.88 8.64 -1.07
C LEU A 66 -3.68 7.31 -1.81
N HIS A 67 -2.81 6.44 -1.28
CA HIS A 67 -2.56 5.11 -1.83
C HIS A 67 -3.82 4.24 -1.80
N LEU A 68 -4.53 4.16 -0.67
CA LEU A 68 -5.77 3.38 -0.55
C LEU A 68 -6.89 3.91 -1.45
N LYS A 69 -6.95 5.22 -1.70
CA LYS A 69 -7.97 5.80 -2.56
C LYS A 69 -7.69 5.57 -4.05
N HIS A 70 -6.44 5.75 -4.46
CA HIS A 70 -6.08 5.79 -5.87
C HIS A 70 -5.40 4.52 -6.37
N TYR A 71 -4.90 3.67 -5.47
CA TYR A 71 -4.06 2.52 -5.79
C TYR A 71 -3.01 2.86 -6.85
N ALA A 72 -2.41 4.04 -6.72
CA ALA A 72 -1.48 4.57 -7.70
C ALA A 72 -0.21 3.72 -7.71
N THR A 73 0.36 3.49 -8.91
CA THR A 73 1.65 2.82 -9.04
C THR A 73 2.72 3.53 -8.24
N GLU A 74 3.78 2.82 -7.86
CA GLU A 74 4.88 3.36 -7.04
C GLU A 74 5.44 4.65 -7.63
N HIS A 75 5.64 4.69 -8.95
CA HIS A 75 6.09 5.88 -9.68
C HIS A 75 5.13 7.08 -9.52
N ILE A 76 3.82 6.87 -9.67
CA ILE A 76 2.83 7.95 -9.51
C ILE A 76 2.75 8.39 -8.04
N SER A 77 2.76 7.44 -7.11
CA SER A 77 2.75 7.72 -5.68
C SER A 77 3.99 8.50 -5.25
N SER A 78 5.17 8.13 -5.76
CA SER A 78 6.46 8.82 -5.62
C SER A 78 6.38 10.26 -6.10
N ALA A 79 5.84 10.48 -7.30
CA ALA A 79 5.68 11.83 -7.85
C ALA A 79 4.71 12.71 -7.03
N LEU A 80 3.64 12.11 -6.48
CA LEU A 80 2.65 12.84 -5.67
C LEU A 80 3.17 13.18 -4.27
N VAL A 81 3.92 12.26 -3.67
CA VAL A 81 4.41 12.37 -2.30
C VAL A 81 5.76 13.10 -2.22
N GLY A 82 6.56 13.07 -3.28
CA GLY A 82 7.92 13.61 -3.30
C GLY A 82 8.94 12.72 -2.58
N GLU A 83 8.66 11.43 -2.46
CA GLU A 83 9.54 10.43 -1.83
C GLU A 83 10.00 9.39 -2.84
N SER A 84 11.11 8.72 -2.56
CA SER A 84 11.60 7.65 -3.44
C SER A 84 10.63 6.46 -3.49
N GLU A 85 10.50 5.83 -4.65
CA GLU A 85 9.64 4.64 -4.85
C GLU A 85 9.93 3.55 -3.81
N LYS A 86 11.21 3.34 -3.48
CA LYS A 86 11.67 2.40 -2.45
C LYS A 86 11.08 2.66 -1.06
N ASN A 87 10.77 3.92 -0.72
CA ASN A 87 10.18 4.27 0.57
C ASN A 87 8.64 4.11 0.59
N ILE A 88 8.02 3.92 -0.58
CA ILE A 88 6.57 3.85 -0.76
C ILE A 88 6.11 2.41 -0.93
N SER A 89 6.90 1.56 -1.57
CA SER A 89 6.68 0.12 -1.58
C SER A 89 7.29 -0.54 -0.35
N GLU A 90 6.49 -1.38 0.32
CA GLU A 90 7.07 -2.39 1.20
C GLU A 90 7.85 -3.37 0.31
N VAL A 91 9.17 -3.25 0.34
CA VAL A 91 10.05 -4.21 -0.32
C VAL A 91 9.89 -5.54 0.41
N ILE A 92 9.50 -6.58 -0.31
CA ILE A 92 9.50 -7.94 0.21
C ILE A 92 10.96 -8.36 0.40
N GLU A 93 11.42 -8.40 1.65
CA GLU A 93 12.79 -8.77 2.00
C GLU A 93 12.81 -10.15 2.66
N TRP A 94 13.59 -11.08 2.09
CA TRP A 94 13.75 -12.44 2.62
C TRP A 94 14.21 -12.45 4.08
N GLU A 95 15.06 -11.50 4.47
CA GLU A 95 15.57 -11.37 5.84
C GLU A 95 14.52 -10.96 6.87
N ASN A 96 13.36 -10.42 6.44
CA ASN A 96 12.24 -10.14 7.35
C ASN A 96 11.65 -11.42 7.97
N ARG A 97 11.99 -12.62 7.49
CA ARG A 97 11.65 -13.89 8.17
C ARG A 97 12.21 -13.95 9.60
N PHE A 98 13.28 -13.21 9.90
CA PHE A 98 13.85 -13.10 11.24
C PHE A 98 13.29 -11.93 12.06
N HIS A 99 12.30 -11.19 11.55
CA HIS A 99 11.72 -10.08 12.27
C HIS A 99 11.12 -10.58 13.60
N ARG A 100 11.63 -10.07 14.73
CA ARG A 100 11.25 -10.47 16.10
C ARG A 100 11.57 -11.93 16.46
N ALA A 101 12.41 -12.60 15.69
CA ALA A 101 12.92 -13.93 16.02
C ALA A 101 13.91 -13.86 17.20
N LEU A 102 13.86 -14.84 18.11
CA LEU A 102 14.90 -15.02 19.12
C LEU A 102 16.16 -15.57 18.45
N ARG A 103 17.35 -15.15 18.89
CA ARG A 103 18.60 -15.71 18.33
C ARG A 103 18.61 -17.23 18.50
N GLY A 104 18.88 -17.93 17.40
CA GLY A 104 18.94 -19.39 17.37
C GLY A 104 17.60 -20.09 17.17
N SER A 105 16.49 -19.37 16.97
CA SER A 105 15.22 -20.00 16.60
C SER A 105 15.24 -20.52 15.17
N ASN A 106 14.66 -21.70 14.95
CA ASN A 106 14.37 -22.19 13.61
C ASN A 106 13.24 -21.36 13.00
N ILE A 107 13.52 -20.71 11.88
CA ILE A 107 12.51 -19.96 11.12
C ILE A 107 12.04 -20.80 9.95
N LEU A 108 10.73 -21.04 9.91
CA LEU A 108 10.06 -21.80 8.87
C LEU A 108 9.19 -20.86 8.03
N VAL A 109 9.17 -21.13 6.73
CA VAL A 109 8.39 -20.38 5.75
C VAL A 109 7.52 -21.37 5.01
N SER A 110 6.24 -21.04 4.80
CA SER A 110 5.34 -21.79 3.94
C SER A 110 5.35 -21.14 2.56
N ILE A 111 5.57 -21.95 1.52
CA ILE A 111 5.56 -21.51 0.12
C ILE A 111 4.28 -22.05 -0.53
N ASP A 112 3.51 -21.19 -1.19
CA ASP A 112 2.30 -21.59 -1.91
C ASP A 112 2.17 -20.88 -3.26
N GLY A 113 1.48 -21.54 -4.20
CA GLY A 113 1.14 -21.01 -5.51
C GLY A 113 -0.21 -20.30 -5.48
N VAL A 114 -0.21 -18.99 -5.70
CA VAL A 114 -1.40 -18.15 -5.70
C VAL A 114 -1.66 -17.59 -7.09
N ASP A 115 -2.84 -17.88 -7.62
CA ASP A 115 -3.33 -17.27 -8.86
C ASP A 115 -3.95 -15.90 -8.57
N PHE A 116 -3.64 -14.89 -9.40
CA PHE A 116 -4.22 -13.54 -9.38
C PHE A 116 -4.94 -13.26 -10.70
N ARG A 117 -6.15 -12.71 -10.62
CA ARG A 117 -6.92 -12.36 -11.82
C ARG A 117 -6.30 -11.16 -12.52
N ILE A 118 -6.28 -11.21 -13.85
CA ILE A 118 -5.86 -10.09 -14.69
C ILE A 118 -6.97 -9.73 -15.68
N MET A 119 -6.84 -8.58 -16.33
CA MET A 119 -7.64 -8.29 -17.51
C MET A 119 -7.19 -9.20 -18.66
N GLU A 120 -8.15 -9.81 -19.37
CA GLU A 120 -7.84 -10.76 -20.45
C GLU A 120 -6.97 -10.10 -21.53
N PRO A 121 -5.75 -10.60 -21.78
CA PRO A 121 -4.93 -10.10 -22.87
C PRO A 121 -5.61 -10.41 -24.21
N SER A 122 -5.63 -9.43 -25.12
CA SER A 122 -6.09 -9.63 -26.50
C SER A 122 -4.89 -9.83 -27.43
N PRO A 123 -4.91 -10.83 -28.34
CA PRO A 123 -5.97 -11.83 -28.53
C PRO A 123 -5.99 -12.89 -27.42
N PHE A 124 -7.15 -13.56 -27.26
CA PHE A 124 -7.33 -14.67 -26.31
C PHE A 124 -6.21 -15.70 -26.46
N ASN A 125 -5.58 -16.04 -25.34
CA ASN A 125 -4.56 -17.08 -25.29
C ASN A 125 -4.77 -17.98 -24.07
N PRO A 126 -5.00 -19.29 -24.27
CA PRO A 126 -5.21 -20.27 -23.19
C PRO A 126 -4.11 -20.30 -22.13
N LYS A 127 -2.89 -19.86 -22.45
CA LYS A 127 -1.78 -19.82 -21.47
C LYS A 127 -2.09 -18.98 -20.24
N TRP A 128 -2.97 -17.99 -20.36
CA TRP A 128 -3.37 -17.16 -19.23
C TRP A 128 -4.51 -17.78 -18.42
N TYR A 129 -5.08 -18.91 -18.83
CA TYR A 129 -6.28 -19.46 -18.19
C TYR A 129 -5.95 -20.09 -16.82
N SER A 130 -6.57 -19.56 -15.77
CA SER A 130 -6.55 -20.14 -14.42
C SER A 130 -7.78 -21.03 -14.21
N HIS A 131 -7.54 -22.30 -13.87
CA HIS A 131 -8.59 -23.23 -13.46
C HIS A 131 -9.27 -22.82 -12.14
N LYS A 132 -8.59 -22.05 -11.27
CA LYS A 132 -9.13 -21.58 -10.00
C LYS A 132 -10.27 -20.58 -10.21
N PHE A 133 -10.13 -19.70 -11.19
CA PHE A 133 -11.08 -18.63 -11.45
C PHE A 133 -11.93 -18.84 -12.71
N HIS A 134 -11.60 -19.83 -13.53
CA HIS A 134 -12.18 -20.06 -14.85
C HIS A 134 -12.05 -18.81 -15.75
N GLY A 135 -10.85 -18.21 -15.78
CA GLY A 135 -10.58 -16.96 -16.50
C GLY A 135 -9.09 -16.58 -16.47
N PRO A 136 -8.71 -15.42 -17.04
CA PRO A 136 -7.32 -14.99 -17.16
C PRO A 136 -6.66 -14.71 -15.79
N GLY A 137 -5.44 -15.20 -15.60
CA GLY A 137 -4.67 -14.98 -14.39
C GLY A 137 -3.16 -15.19 -14.53
N LEU A 138 -2.46 -14.73 -13.52
CA LEU A 138 -1.03 -14.93 -13.29
C LEU A 138 -0.82 -15.76 -12.04
N ARG A 139 0.11 -16.71 -12.09
CA ARG A 139 0.54 -17.48 -10.92
C ARG A 139 1.77 -16.84 -10.30
N TYR A 140 1.72 -16.72 -8.99
CA TYR A 140 2.83 -16.30 -8.15
C TYR A 140 3.10 -17.36 -7.10
N GLU A 141 4.37 -17.65 -6.88
CA GLU A 141 4.87 -18.30 -5.69
C GLU A 141 5.05 -17.24 -4.60
N LEU A 142 4.36 -17.40 -3.48
CA LEU A 142 4.49 -16.54 -2.32
C LEU A 142 5.02 -17.34 -1.15
N ALA A 143 5.97 -16.78 -0.41
CA ALA A 143 6.47 -17.37 0.82
C ALA A 143 6.09 -16.50 2.02
N ILE A 144 5.41 -17.12 2.99
CA ILE A 144 4.92 -16.49 4.20
C ILE A 144 5.69 -17.05 5.40
N CYS A 145 6.28 -16.17 6.21
CA CYS A 145 6.89 -16.56 7.47
C CYS A 145 5.81 -17.12 8.42
N ILE A 146 5.94 -18.38 8.84
CA ILE A 146 4.90 -19.05 9.66
C ILE A 146 4.75 -18.36 11.03
N GLN A 147 5.83 -17.79 11.56
CA GLN A 147 5.83 -17.16 12.88
C GLN A 147 5.18 -15.77 12.87
N THR A 148 5.47 -14.94 11.86
CA THR A 148 5.03 -13.53 11.84
C THR A 148 3.84 -13.27 10.92
N GLY A 149 3.60 -14.15 9.94
CA GLY A 149 2.61 -13.94 8.89
C GLY A 149 3.08 -12.99 7.78
N ASP A 150 4.33 -12.52 7.81
CA ASP A 150 4.86 -11.61 6.80
C ASP A 150 5.13 -12.35 5.48
N ILE A 151 4.83 -11.70 4.35
CA ILE A 151 5.30 -12.17 3.04
C ILE A 151 6.79 -11.79 2.94
N VAL A 152 7.65 -12.80 2.83
CA VAL A 152 9.12 -12.64 2.83
C VAL A 152 9.74 -12.98 1.49
N TRP A 153 8.97 -13.57 0.58
CA TRP A 153 9.39 -13.83 -0.79
C TRP A 153 8.19 -13.83 -1.71
N ALA A 154 8.41 -13.34 -2.92
CA ALA A 154 7.47 -13.46 -4.02
C ALA A 154 8.26 -13.70 -5.30
N TYR A 155 7.82 -14.68 -6.07
CA TYR A 155 8.32 -14.95 -7.42
C TYR A 155 7.14 -15.27 -8.32
N GLY A 156 7.15 -14.82 -9.57
CA GLY A 156 6.09 -15.19 -10.51
C GLY A 156 5.71 -14.06 -11.45
N GLY A 157 4.41 -13.95 -11.72
CA GLY A 157 3.92 -13.28 -12.93
C GLY A 157 3.95 -14.20 -14.14
N LEU A 158 3.89 -15.51 -13.89
CA LEU A 158 3.87 -16.53 -14.93
C LEU A 158 2.43 -16.81 -15.37
N PRO A 159 2.20 -17.19 -16.64
CA PRO A 159 0.88 -17.58 -17.11
C PRO A 159 0.32 -18.76 -16.29
N CYS A 160 -0.96 -18.72 -15.89
CA CYS A 160 -1.56 -19.79 -15.07
C CYS A 160 -1.79 -21.12 -15.79
N GLY A 161 -1.85 -21.11 -17.12
CA GLY A 161 -2.16 -22.25 -17.99
C GLY A 161 -0.92 -22.98 -18.51
N GLU A 162 0.26 -22.66 -17.99
CA GLU A 162 1.51 -23.39 -18.21
C GLU A 162 1.85 -24.31 -17.02
#